data_AF-A0A7R9U258-F1
#
_entry.id   AF-A0A7R9U258-F1
#
_cell.length_a   1.000
_cell.length_b   1.000
_cell.length_c   1.000
_cell.angle_alpha   90.00
_cell.angle_beta   90.00
_cell.angle_gamma   90.00
#
_symmetry.space_group_name_H-M   'P 1'
#
loop_
_entity.id
_entity.type
_entity.pdbx_description
1 polymer ?
#
loop_
_entity_poly.entity_id
_entity_poly.type
_entity_poly.pdbx_seq_one_letter_code
_entity_poly.pdbx_strand_id
1 'polypeptide(L)'
;WRCDGHVGRSYHKPVKGFVMTLKGSSSTKMQLPKTRSRGLALAQRYLVVQLCLVREKSFMMELGVCDAEGTRRRLVFSTSFSQMASTPLHGQIPLCFMEALCGRWCNVVFDLSELTLGLFRAKEFKSLEHIL
;
A
#
# COMPACT_ATOMS: atom_id res chain seq x y z
N TRP A 1 -4.99 -12.91 2.14
CA TRP A 1 -4.18 -12.19 3.13
C TRP A 1 -3.53 -13.16 4.09
N ARG A 2 -2.25 -12.96 4.38
CA ARG A 2 -1.53 -13.47 5.56
C ARG A 2 -1.48 -12.32 6.56
N CYS A 3 -1.79 -12.58 7.82
CA CYS A 3 -1.78 -11.57 8.86
C CYS A 3 -0.74 -11.99 9.89
N ASP A 4 0.18 -11.09 10.25
CA ASP A 4 1.16 -11.30 11.31
C ASP A 4 0.96 -10.20 12.37
N GLY A 5 1.19 -10.54 13.65
CA GLY A 5 0.98 -9.61 14.78
C GLY A 5 -0.49 -9.40 15.14
N HIS A 6 -0.81 -8.22 15.68
CA HIS A 6 -2.13 -7.91 16.23
C HIS A 6 -3.10 -7.40 15.16
N VAL A 7 -3.52 -8.30 14.27
CA VAL A 7 -4.55 -8.04 13.26
C VAL A 7 -5.87 -8.64 13.71
N GLY A 8 -6.90 -7.81 13.84
CA GLY A 8 -8.25 -8.22 14.25
C GLY A 8 -9.31 -7.88 13.22
N ARG A 9 -10.50 -8.46 13.38
CA ARG A 9 -11.71 -8.10 12.62
C ARG A 9 -12.77 -7.61 13.60
N SER A 10 -13.31 -6.41 13.39
CA SER A 10 -14.31 -5.81 14.27
C SER A 10 -15.43 -5.16 13.49
N TYR A 11 -16.66 -5.23 14.00
CA TYR A 11 -17.78 -4.49 13.43
C TYR A 11 -17.61 -2.99 13.71
N HIS A 12 -17.64 -2.17 12.66
CA HIS A 12 -17.45 -0.74 12.73
C HIS A 12 -18.75 -0.03 12.33
N LYS A 13 -19.46 0.52 13.33
CA LYS A 13 -20.79 1.12 13.16
C LYS A 13 -20.87 2.17 12.04
N PRO A 14 -19.93 3.12 11.91
CA PRO A 14 -19.97 4.12 10.84
C PRO A 14 -20.01 3.55 9.41
N VAL A 15 -19.41 2.38 9.18
CA VAL A 15 -19.42 1.71 7.87
C VAL A 15 -20.41 0.54 7.79
N LYS A 16 -21.18 0.32 8.87
CA LYS A 16 -22.16 -0.78 9.01
C LYS A 16 -21.62 -2.14 8.57
N GLY A 17 -20.36 -2.42 8.88
CA GLY A 17 -19.67 -3.59 8.37
C GLY A 17 -18.46 -3.98 9.21
N PHE A 18 -17.87 -5.13 8.88
CA PHE A 18 -16.64 -5.59 9.54
C PHE A 18 -15.41 -5.03 8.84
N VAL A 19 -14.50 -4.48 9.64
CA VAL A 19 -13.23 -3.91 9.18
C VAL A 19 -12.06 -4.69 9.78
N MET A 20 -10.97 -4.75 9.03
CA MET A 20 -9.70 -5.26 9.55
C MET A 20 -9.02 -4.13 10.32
N THR A 21 -8.55 -4.43 11.53
CA THR A 21 -7.88 -3.46 12.41
C THR A 21 -6.48 -3.95 12.72
N LEU A 22 -5.49 -3.11 12.49
CA LEU A 22 -4.08 -3.38 12.83
C LEU A 22 -3.75 -2.59 14.09
N LYS A 23 -3.44 -3.28 15.19
CA LYS A 23 -3.13 -2.67 16.50
C LYS A 23 -1.76 -3.14 17.00
N GLY A 24 -0.67 -2.57 16.51
CA GLY A 24 0.65 -2.96 16.98
C GLY A 24 1.77 -2.08 16.46
N SER A 25 2.99 -2.61 16.53
CA SER A 25 4.20 -1.98 16.01
C SER A 25 4.50 -2.46 14.58
N SER A 26 5.74 -2.25 14.13
CA SER A 26 6.25 -2.67 12.81
C SER A 26 6.13 -4.18 12.52
N SER A 27 5.86 -5.02 13.52
CA SER A 27 5.60 -6.46 13.34
C SER A 27 4.17 -6.78 12.93
N THR A 28 3.22 -5.84 13.06
CA THR A 28 1.81 -6.03 12.71
C THR A 28 1.56 -5.65 11.26
N LYS A 29 1.23 -6.63 10.42
CA LYS A 29 1.13 -6.43 8.97
C LYS A 29 0.13 -7.38 8.32
N MET A 30 -0.37 -6.99 7.15
CA MET A 30 -1.24 -7.81 6.32
C MET A 30 -0.62 -7.93 4.93
N GLN A 31 -0.38 -9.16 4.46
CA GLN A 31 0.25 -9.39 3.16
C GLN A 31 -0.69 -10.13 2.20
N LEU A 32 -0.70 -9.70 0.94
CA LEU A 32 -1.31 -10.40 -0.18
C LEU A 32 -0.29 -10.47 -1.33
N PRO A 33 0.05 -11.66 -1.88
CA PRO A 33 -0.47 -12.98 -1.56
C PRO A 33 0.06 -13.51 -0.21
N LYS A 34 -0.53 -14.62 0.28
CA LYS A 34 -0.12 -15.24 1.57
C LYS A 34 1.36 -15.62 1.58
N THR A 35 1.88 -16.02 0.43
CA THR A 35 3.29 -16.34 0.18
C THR A 35 3.79 -15.51 -0.99
N ARG A 36 5.04 -15.04 -0.94
CA ARG A 36 5.64 -14.26 -2.06
C ARG A 36 6.18 -15.13 -3.21
N SER A 37 5.96 -16.45 -3.14
CA SER A 37 6.41 -17.42 -4.15
C SER A 37 5.71 -17.27 -5.51
N ARG A 38 4.47 -16.75 -5.52
CA ARG A 38 3.73 -16.41 -6.72
C ARG A 38 3.14 -15.03 -6.55
N GLY A 39 3.42 -14.14 -7.51
CA GLY A 39 2.81 -12.80 -7.54
C GLY A 39 1.33 -12.85 -7.87
N LEU A 40 0.61 -11.75 -7.61
CA LEU A 40 -0.80 -11.62 -7.93
C LEU A 40 -1.06 -11.47 -9.43
N ALA A 41 -0.10 -10.96 -10.20
CA ALA A 41 -0.21 -10.72 -11.65
C ALA A 41 -1.44 -9.92 -12.05
N LEU A 42 -1.84 -8.94 -11.23
CA LEU A 42 -3.01 -8.10 -11.47
C LEU A 42 -2.68 -6.95 -12.42
N ALA A 43 -3.25 -6.95 -13.62
CA ALA A 43 -2.96 -5.97 -14.67
C ALA A 43 -3.75 -4.64 -14.54
N GLN A 44 -4.59 -4.51 -13.52
CA GLN A 44 -5.42 -3.32 -13.34
C GLN A 44 -4.54 -2.10 -13.02
N ARG A 45 -4.75 -1.01 -13.76
CA ARG A 45 -4.05 0.27 -13.58
C ARG A 45 -4.30 0.90 -12.21
N TYR A 46 -5.54 0.86 -11.74
CA TYR A 46 -5.94 1.51 -10.50
C TYR A 46 -6.10 0.51 -9.37
N LEU A 47 -5.46 0.80 -8.24
CA LEU A 47 -5.73 0.15 -6.96
C LEU A 47 -6.45 1.12 -6.05
N VAL A 48 -7.60 0.71 -5.50
CA VAL A 48 -8.35 1.49 -4.51
C VAL A 48 -8.27 0.80 -3.17
N VAL A 49 -7.83 1.54 -2.14
CA VAL A 49 -7.78 1.04 -0.76
C VAL A 49 -8.60 1.96 0.14
N GLN A 50 -9.54 1.38 0.88
CA GLN A 50 -10.27 2.11 1.92
C GLN A 50 -9.48 2.07 3.22
N LEU A 51 -9.12 3.24 3.74
CA LEU A 51 -8.31 3.37 4.94
C LEU A 51 -8.98 4.31 5.95
N CYS A 52 -8.73 4.07 7.23
CA CYS A 52 -9.06 4.99 8.31
C CYS A 52 -7.82 5.05 9.22
N LEU A 53 -7.01 6.09 9.05
CA LEU A 53 -5.80 6.27 9.85
C LEU A 53 -6.13 6.74 11.27
N VAL A 54 -5.30 6.34 12.22
CA VAL A 54 -5.37 6.81 13.61
C VAL A 54 -4.32 7.90 13.81
N ARG A 55 -4.71 9.01 14.43
CA ARG A 55 -3.81 10.12 14.74
C ARG A 55 -2.63 9.62 15.60
N GLU A 56 -1.45 10.21 15.41
CA GLU A 56 -0.21 9.88 16.16
C GLU A 56 0.25 8.42 16.04
N LYS A 57 -0.25 7.68 15.03
CA LYS A 57 0.23 6.35 14.69
C LYS A 57 0.83 6.36 13.30
N SER A 58 2.00 5.75 13.16
CA SER A 58 2.62 5.58 11.85
C SER A 58 1.89 4.50 11.04
N PHE A 59 1.77 4.73 9.74
CA PHE A 59 1.21 3.80 8.79
C PHE A 59 2.14 3.67 7.59
N MET A 60 2.29 2.44 7.09
CA MET A 60 3.05 2.14 5.89
C MET A 60 2.31 1.10 5.06
N MET A 61 2.43 1.23 3.74
CA MET A 61 1.96 0.27 2.75
C MET A 61 3.06 0.05 1.71
N GLU A 62 3.30 -1.19 1.32
CA GLU A 62 4.23 -1.55 0.23
C GLU A 62 3.45 -2.24 -0.90
N LEU A 63 3.62 -1.74 -2.12
CA LEU A 63 3.13 -2.37 -3.35
C LEU A 63 4.32 -2.89 -4.16
N GLY A 64 4.29 -4.16 -4.52
CA GLY A 64 5.19 -4.73 -5.50
C GLY A 64 4.60 -4.61 -6.88
N VAL A 65 5.30 -3.99 -7.83
CA VAL A 65 4.88 -3.88 -9.22
C VAL A 65 5.91 -4.54 -10.14
N CYS A 66 5.44 -5.04 -11.26
CA CYS A 66 6.26 -5.51 -12.37
C CYS A 66 6.06 -4.54 -13.53
N ASP A 67 7.13 -4.13 -14.19
CA ASP A 67 7.04 -3.35 -15.43
C ASP A 67 7.01 -4.26 -16.67
N ALA A 68 6.82 -3.66 -17.84
CA ALA A 68 6.78 -4.36 -19.12
C ALA A 68 8.08 -5.12 -19.45
N GLU A 69 9.23 -4.68 -18.90
CA GLU A 69 10.54 -5.34 -19.07
C GLU A 69 10.71 -6.54 -18.12
N GLY A 70 9.74 -6.79 -17.23
CA GLY A 70 9.77 -7.87 -16.25
C GLY A 70 10.53 -7.50 -14.97
N THR A 71 10.94 -6.23 -14.81
CA THR A 71 11.63 -5.78 -13.61
C THR A 71 10.64 -5.56 -12.49
N ARG A 72 10.93 -6.18 -11.33
CA ARG A 72 10.15 -6.04 -10.10
C ARG A 72 10.62 -4.82 -9.32
N ARG A 73 9.69 -3.92 -9.01
CA ARG A 73 9.93 -2.66 -8.30
C ARG A 73 9.02 -2.57 -7.07
N ARG A 74 9.45 -1.83 -6.06
CA ARG A 74 8.72 -1.62 -4.81
C ARG A 74 8.32 -0.17 -4.66
N LEU A 75 7.03 0.07 -4.46
CA LEU A 75 6.47 1.36 -4.09
C LEU A 75 6.15 1.31 -2.59
N VAL A 76 6.77 2.17 -1.80
CA VAL A 76 6.58 2.23 -0.34
C VAL A 76 5.94 3.57 0.00
N PHE A 77 4.76 3.51 0.60
CA PHE A 77 4.01 4.67 1.05
C PHE A 77 4.08 4.72 2.57
N SER A 78 4.46 5.86 3.15
CA SER A 78 4.60 5.95 4.62
C SER A 78 4.26 7.34 5.13
N THR A 79 3.56 7.39 6.28
CA THR A 79 3.34 8.65 7.00
C THR A 79 4.62 9.19 7.64
N SER A 80 5.68 8.38 7.74
CA SER A 80 6.98 8.79 8.29
C SER A 80 7.94 9.37 7.25
N PHE A 81 7.62 9.30 5.95
CA PHE A 81 8.44 9.93 4.92
C PHE A 81 8.10 11.42 4.80
N SER A 82 9.12 12.26 4.76
CA SER A 82 8.99 13.72 4.56
C SER A 82 9.09 14.14 3.09
N GLN A 83 9.80 13.35 2.28
CA GLN A 83 10.07 13.65 0.87
C GLN A 83 9.93 12.39 0.01
N MET A 84 9.64 12.61 -1.27
CA MET A 84 9.65 11.55 -2.27
C MET A 84 11.10 11.24 -2.64
N ALA A 85 11.42 9.96 -2.79
CA ALA A 85 12.74 9.49 -3.22
C ALA A 85 12.59 8.24 -4.09
N SER A 86 13.49 8.05 -5.05
CA SER A 86 13.47 6.87 -5.91
C SER A 86 14.87 6.36 -6.22
N THR A 87 15.04 5.05 -6.15
CA THR A 87 16.14 4.30 -6.77
C THR A 87 15.57 3.53 -7.98
N PRO A 88 16.40 2.87 -8.79
CA PRO A 88 15.89 2.03 -9.87
C PRO A 88 14.89 0.96 -9.41
N LEU A 89 14.95 0.47 -8.17
CA LEU A 89 14.08 -0.64 -7.72
C LEU A 89 13.06 -0.23 -6.64
N HIS A 90 13.17 0.97 -6.08
CA HIS A 90 12.36 1.40 -4.94
C HIS A 90 11.90 2.85 -5.08
N GLY A 91 10.61 3.09 -4.92
CA GLY A 91 10.03 4.42 -4.78
C GLY A 91 9.51 4.60 -3.36
N GLN A 92 9.83 5.72 -2.74
CA GLN A 92 9.32 6.16 -1.44
C GLN A 92 8.39 7.34 -1.65
N ILE A 93 7.16 7.21 -1.15
CA ILE A 93 6.10 8.20 -1.32
C ILE A 93 5.57 8.63 0.06
N PRO A 94 5.69 9.92 0.42
CA PRO A 94 5.08 10.45 1.63
C PRO A 94 3.57 10.29 1.66
N LEU A 95 3.03 9.88 2.81
CA LEU A 95 1.60 9.96 3.14
C LEU A 95 1.31 11.01 4.23
N CYS A 96 2.27 11.90 4.51
CA CYS A 96 2.10 12.95 5.53
C CYS A 96 0.89 13.85 5.25
N PHE A 97 0.51 14.05 3.99
CA PHE A 97 -0.72 14.78 3.62
C PHE A 97 -2.02 14.12 4.13
N MET A 98 -1.99 12.83 4.50
CA MET A 98 -3.15 12.12 5.03
C MET A 98 -3.41 12.38 6.51
N GLU A 99 -2.53 13.11 7.22
CA GLU A 99 -2.75 13.45 8.64
C GLU A 99 -4.05 14.23 8.86
N ALA A 100 -4.43 15.10 7.91
CA ALA A 100 -5.68 15.84 7.93
C ALA A 100 -6.94 14.94 7.80
N LEU A 101 -6.76 13.70 7.36
CA LEU A 101 -7.84 12.71 7.18
C LEU A 101 -7.90 11.68 8.33
N CYS A 102 -7.02 11.78 9.33
CA CYS A 102 -7.03 10.89 10.49
C CYS A 102 -8.40 10.86 11.19
N GLY A 103 -8.85 9.65 11.55
CA GLY A 103 -10.16 9.41 12.16
C GLY A 103 -11.34 9.38 11.17
N ARG A 104 -11.08 9.55 9.86
CA ARG A 104 -12.10 9.51 8.80
C ARG A 104 -11.78 8.37 7.83
N TRP A 105 -12.84 7.76 7.30
CA TRP A 105 -12.70 6.82 6.19
C TRP A 105 -12.42 7.58 4.90
N CYS A 106 -11.42 7.13 4.15
CA CYS A 106 -11.11 7.63 2.82
C CYS A 106 -10.80 6.50 1.85
N ASN A 107 -11.04 6.77 0.56
CA ASN A 107 -10.61 5.90 -0.53
C ASN A 107 -9.31 6.48 -1.09
N VAL A 108 -8.20 5.77 -0.90
CA VAL A 108 -6.93 6.12 -1.53
C VAL A 108 -6.85 5.40 -2.85
N VAL A 109 -6.66 6.16 -3.93
CA VAL A 109 -6.58 5.64 -5.29
C VAL A 109 -5.14 5.76 -5.77
N PHE A 110 -4.55 4.63 -6.12
CA PHE A 110 -3.20 4.55 -6.66
C PHE A 110 -3.29 4.31 -8.17
N ASP A 111 -2.77 5.24 -8.98
CA ASP A 111 -2.52 5.02 -10.40
C ASP A 111 -1.17 4.31 -10.54
N LEU A 112 -1.19 2.98 -10.62
CA LEU A 112 0.03 2.17 -10.66
C LEU A 112 0.83 2.41 -11.95
N SER A 113 0.15 2.78 -13.04
CA SER A 113 0.82 3.12 -14.29
C SER A 113 1.59 4.42 -14.15
N GLU A 114 0.95 5.48 -13.65
CA GLU A 114 1.58 6.78 -13.49
C GLU A 114 2.70 6.74 -12.44
N LEU A 115 2.50 6.03 -11.33
CA LEU A 115 3.53 5.85 -10.31
C LEU A 115 4.75 5.11 -10.85
N THR A 116 4.54 4.06 -11.65
CA THR A 116 5.64 3.28 -12.23
C THR A 116 6.42 4.10 -13.26
N LEU A 117 5.71 4.85 -14.11
CA LEU A 117 6.30 5.75 -15.10
C LEU A 117 7.08 6.89 -14.42
N GLY A 118 6.45 7.60 -13.48
CA GLY A 118 7.01 8.79 -12.84
C GLY A 118 8.22 8.51 -11.95
N LEU A 119 8.20 7.43 -11.17
CA LEU A 119 9.29 7.13 -10.21
C LEU A 119 10.48 6.42 -10.84
N PHE A 120 10.24 5.60 -11.87
CA PHE A 120 11.27 4.71 -12.40
C PHE A 120 11.67 5.01 -13.84
N ARG A 121 10.95 5.92 -14.52
CA ARG A 121 11.07 6.15 -15.97
C ARG A 121 10.93 4.85 -16.77
N ALA A 122 10.24 3.86 -16.19
CA ALA A 122 9.96 2.60 -16.85
C ALA A 122 8.90 2.84 -17.93
N LYS A 123 9.02 2.12 -19.05
CA LYS A 123 8.14 2.34 -20.21
C LYS A 123 6.67 2.13 -19.88
N GLU A 124 6.35 1.14 -19.05
CA GLU A 124 4.96 0.80 -18.74
C GLU A 124 4.83 -0.09 -17.49
N PHE A 125 3.74 0.08 -16.74
CA PHE A 125 3.30 -0.86 -15.70
C PHE A 125 2.72 -2.12 -16.35
N LYS A 126 3.09 -3.29 -15.84
CA LYS A 126 2.57 -4.58 -16.31
C LYS A 126 1.61 -5.21 -15.31
N SER A 127 2.01 -5.31 -14.04
CA SER A 127 1.20 -5.98 -13.03
C SER A 127 1.53 -5.57 -11.60
N LEU A 128 0.52 -5.64 -10.73
CA LEU A 128 0.68 -5.65 -9.28
C LEU A 128 0.99 -7.08 -8.82
N GLU A 129 2.10 -7.23 -8.13
CA GLU A 129 2.65 -8.51 -7.68
C GLU A 129 2.33 -8.81 -6.22
N HIS A 130 2.32 -7.80 -5.35
CA HIS A 130 1.98 -7.96 -3.93
C HIS A 130 1.53 -6.64 -3.28
N ILE A 131 0.85 -6.77 -2.15
CA ILE A 131 0.44 -5.70 -1.22
C ILE A 131 0.89 -6.11 0.18
N LEU A 132 1.52 -5.21 0.92
CA LEU A 132 1.93 -5.36 2.32
C LEU A 132 1.50 -4.14 3.15
#